data_AF-A0A0D1BTB0-F1
#
_entry.id   AF-A0A0D1BTB0-F1
#
_cell.length_a   1.000
_cell.length_b   1.000
_cell.length_c   1.000
_cell.angle_alpha   90.00
_cell.angle_beta   90.00
_cell.angle_gamma   90.00
#
_symmetry.space_group_name_H-M   'P 1'
#
loop_
_entity.id
_entity.type
_entity.pdbx_description
1 polymer ?
#
loop_
_entity_poly.entity_id
_entity_poly.type
_entity_poly.pdbx_seq_one_letter_code
_entity_poly.pdbx_strand_id
1 'polypeptide(L)' 'MAKRVQVSFKENERDLKLYDYVMTENDKSCFVKKAIECFLKCKSLGNEFRHNYKDKIDI' A
#
# COMPACT_ATOMS: atom_id res chain seq x y z
N MET A 1 -17.41 0.18 -17.63
CA MET A 1 -17.86 -0.43 -16.35
C MET A 1 -16.79 -0.25 -15.30
N ALA A 2 -17.15 0.17 -14.09
CA ALA A 2 -16.21 0.27 -12.98
C ALA A 2 -16.05 -1.10 -12.30
N LYS A 3 -14.80 -1.49 -11.97
CA LYS A 3 -14.52 -2.68 -11.15
C LYS A 3 -14.63 -2.32 -9.68
N ARG A 4 -15.38 -3.10 -8.90
CA ARG A 4 -15.55 -2.92 -7.45
C ARG A 4 -14.68 -3.91 -6.69
N VAL A 5 -14.06 -3.43 -5.61
CA VAL A 5 -13.33 -4.26 -4.63
C VAL A 5 -14.11 -4.21 -3.31
N GLN A 6 -14.36 -5.37 -2.71
CA GLN A 6 -14.88 -5.49 -1.34
C GLN A 6 -13.75 -5.90 -0.41
N VAL A 7 -13.64 -5.23 0.73
CA VAL A 7 -12.62 -5.49 1.75
C VAL A 7 -13.31 -5.48 3.11
N SER A 8 -12.95 -6.45 3.96
CA SER A 8 -13.35 -6.50 5.36
C SER A 8 -12.13 -6.28 6.24
N PHE A 9 -12.29 -5.44 7.26
CA PHE A 9 -11.28 -5.20 8.28
C PHE A 9 -11.53 -6.13 9.46
N LYS A 10 -10.50 -6.79 9.97
CA LYS A 10 -10.64 -7.68 11.13
C LYS A 10 -10.71 -6.85 12.42
N GLU A 11 -11.33 -7.40 13.46
CA GLU A 11 -11.40 -6.79 14.80
C GLU A 11 -10.08 -6.93 15.57
N ASN A 12 -8.97 -6.55 14.94
CA ASN A 12 -7.69 -6.39 15.61
C ASN A 12 -7.27 -4.92 15.56
N GLU A 13 -6.43 -4.52 16.50
CA GLU A 13 -6.05 -3.12 16.69
C GLU A 13 -5.46 -2.49 15.41
N ARG A 14 -4.67 -3.25 14.66
CA ARG A 14 -4.04 -2.77 13.42
C ARG A 14 -5.07 -2.47 12.34
N ASP A 15 -5.98 -3.41 12.08
CA ASP A 15 -6.99 -3.28 11.03
C ASP A 15 -8.02 -2.22 11.40
N LEU A 16 -8.41 -2.12 12.66
CA LEU A 16 -9.32 -1.07 13.15
C LEU A 16 -8.74 0.33 12.96
N LYS A 17 -7.45 0.53 13.28
CA LYS A 17 -6.76 1.80 13.00
C LYS A 17 -6.81 2.16 11.51
N LEU A 18 -6.56 1.20 10.62
CA LEU A 18 -6.63 1.43 9.18
C LEU A 18 -8.06 1.76 8.72
N TYR A 19 -9.05 1.07 9.27
CA TYR A 19 -10.46 1.34 9.02
C TYR A 19 -10.83 2.77 9.43
N ASP A 20 -10.44 3.20 10.63
CA ASP A 20 -10.74 4.53 11.14
C ASP A 20 -10.15 5.62 10.24
N TYR A 21 -8.90 5.47 9.80
CA TYR A 21 -8.27 6.39 8.85
C TYR A 21 -9.02 6.47 7.51
N VAL A 22 -9.48 5.33 6.98
CA VAL A 22 -10.29 5.33 5.75
C VAL A 22 -11.62 6.04 6.00
N MET A 23 -12.21 5.87 7.18
CA MET A 23 -13.52 6.43 7.50
C MET A 23 -13.51 7.95 7.73
N THR A 24 -12.40 8.51 8.21
CA THR A 24 -12.22 9.96 8.37
C THR A 24 -12.10 10.72 7.04
N GLU A 25 -11.82 10.02 5.93
CA GLU A 25 -11.65 10.64 4.62
C GLU A 25 -12.98 10.85 3.89
N ASN A 26 -13.10 12.03 3.27
CA ASN A 26 -14.27 12.40 2.47
C ASN A 26 -14.42 11.51 1.23
N ASP A 27 -13.33 11.27 0.49
CA ASP A 27 -13.29 10.34 -0.64
C ASP A 27 -12.40 9.13 -0.33
N LYS A 28 -13.05 8.13 0.27
CA LYS A 28 -12.45 6.86 0.71
C LYS A 28 -11.82 6.09 -0.46
N SER A 29 -12.47 6.11 -1.62
CA SER A 29 -12.00 5.38 -2.79
C SER A 29 -10.74 6.03 -3.37
N CYS A 30 -10.69 7.35 -3.43
CA CYS A 30 -9.51 8.09 -3.85
C CYS A 30 -8.34 7.89 -2.87
N PHE A 31 -8.62 7.98 -1.56
CA PHE A 31 -7.60 7.75 -0.52
C PHE A 31 -6.95 6.37 -0.64
N VAL A 32 -7.76 5.30 -0.70
CA VAL A 32 -7.24 3.92 -0.81
C VAL A 32 -6.40 3.73 -2.09
N LYS A 33 -6.83 4.31 -3.22
CA LYS A 33 -6.05 4.24 -4.47
C LYS A 33 -4.69 4.92 -4.33
N LYS A 34 -4.64 6.13 -3.76
CA LYS A 34 -3.37 6.85 -3.52
C LYS A 34 -2.45 6.10 -2.56
N ALA A 35 -3.00 5.47 -1.52
CA ALA A 35 -2.22 4.65 -0.59
C ALA A 35 -1.58 3.44 -1.30
N ILE A 36 -2.33 2.76 -2.17
CA ILE A 36 -1.81 1.66 -2.99
C ILE A 36 -0.73 2.15 -3.95
N GLU A 37 -0.96 3.27 -4.65
CA GLU A 37 0.03 3.88 -5.55
C GLU A 37 1.33 4.24 -4.81
N CYS A 38 1.21 4.83 -3.61
CA CYS A 38 2.36 5.16 -2.77
C CYS A 38 3.14 3.90 -2.35
N PHE A 39 2.44 2.86 -1.89
CA PHE A 39 3.06 1.57 -1.56
C PHE A 39 3.81 0.97 -2.75
N LEU A 40 3.21 0.99 -3.94
CA LEU A 40 3.84 0.47 -5.16
C LEU A 40 5.08 1.28 -5.56
N LYS A 41 5.04 2.62 -5.44
CA LYS A 41 6.21 3.48 -5.67
C LYS A 41 7.34 3.15 -4.69
N CYS A 42 7.03 3.06 -3.39
CA CYS A 42 8.01 2.70 -2.37
C CYS A 42 8.58 1.29 -2.58
N LYS A 43 7.74 0.33 -3.00
CA LYS A 43 8.17 -1.03 -3.32
C LYS A 43 9.08 -1.06 -4.55
N SER A 44 8.78 -0.28 -5.58
CA SER A 44 9.63 -0.13 -6.78
C SER A 44 10.99 0.42 -6.39
N LEU A 45 11.02 1.53 -5.64
CA LEU A 45 12.26 2.12 -5.14
C LEU A 45 13.05 1.13 -4.28
N GLY A 46 12.38 0.42 -3.37
CA GLY A 46 13.02 -0.63 -2.56
C GLY A 46 13.59 -1.78 -3.39
N ASN A 47 12.94 -2.15 -4.51
CA ASN A 47 13.47 -3.13 -5.46
C ASN A 47 14.66 -2.60 -6.26
N GLU A 48 14.66 -1.31 -6.63
CA GLU A 48 15.81 -0.65 -7.26
C GLU A 48 17.03 -0.63 -6.32
N PHE A 49 16.84 -0.42 -5.01
CA PHE A 49 17.90 -0.59 -4.02
C PHE A 49 18.32 -2.06 -3.86
N ARG A 50 17.38 -3.02 -3.89
CA ARG A 50 17.69 -4.45 -3.75
C ARG A 50 18.47 -5.03 -4.93
N HIS A 51 18.29 -4.51 -6.14
CA HIS A 51 19.06 -4.90 -7.32
C HIS A 51 20.50 -4.35 -7.28
N ASN A 52 20.69 -3.10 -6.85
CA ASN A 52 22.02 -2.46 -6.80
C ASN A 52 23.03 -3.11 -5.83
N TYR A 53 22.59 -3.97 -4.90
CA TYR A 53 23.48 -4.71 -4.00
C TYR A 53 23.80 -6.13 -4.47
N LYS A 54 23.04 -6.69 -5.42
CA LYS A 54 23.33 -8.01 -6.00
C LYS A 54 24.39 -7.94 -7.10
N ASP A 55 24.49 -6.80 -7.79
CA ASP A 55 25.50 -6.57 -8.84
C ASP A 55 26.84 -6.04 -8.29
N LYS A 56 27.00 -5.94 -6.95
CA LYS A 56 28.25 -5.49 -6.29
C LYS A 56 28.90 -6.55 -5.40
N ILE A 57 28.33 -7.74 -5.33
CA ILE A 57 28.97 -8.90 -4.69
C ILE A 57 29.24 -9.92 -5.79
N ASP A 58 30.25 -9.62 -6.61
CA ASP A 58 31.05 -10.66 -7.26
C ASP A 58 32.03 -11.19 -6.20
N ILE A 59 32.00 -12.51 -5.99
CA ILE A 59 32.99 -13.25 -5.18
C ILE A 59 34.27 -13.43 -6.01
#